data_AF-A0A7K7MX38-F1
#
_entry.id   AF-A0A7K7MX38-F1
#
_cell.length_a   1.000
_cell.length_b   1.000
_cell.length_c   1.000
_cell.angle_alpha   90.00
_cell.angle_beta   90.00
_cell.angle_gamma   90.00
#
_symmetry.space_group_name_H-M   'P 1'
#
loop_
_entity.id
_entity.type
_entity.pdbx_description
1 polymer ?
#
loop_
_entity_poly.entity_id
_entity_poly.type
_entity_poly.pdbx_seq_one_letter_code
_entity_poly.pdbx_strand_id
1 'polypeptide(L)'
;PDLLGVGSLLKKYTALLCTHIGDILPVATSIASTSHRHFAEVSRVVDGDLTGILLPELVVSIVLLLSKNAGLMQEAGAIPLLAGLLEHLDRFNHLAPGKERDDNEDLAWPGIMGSFFTGQSSRNNEEVTLIRKADLENHNKDGGFWTVIDGKVYDIKDFQTQSLTGSSIL
;
A
#
# COMPACT_ATOMS: atom_id res chain seq x y z
N PRO A 1 1.85 36.96 -27.10
CA PRO A 1 3.33 36.84 -27.03
C PRO A 1 3.80 36.32 -25.66
N ASP A 2 3.41 36.97 -24.57
CA ASP A 2 3.94 36.66 -23.23
C ASP A 2 3.47 35.29 -22.70
N LEU A 3 2.19 34.95 -22.86
CA LEU A 3 1.65 33.63 -22.45
C LEU A 3 2.30 32.45 -23.19
N LEU A 4 2.64 32.63 -24.48
CA LEU A 4 3.37 31.62 -25.25
C LEU A 4 4.81 31.44 -24.74
N GLY A 5 5.45 32.55 -24.33
CA GLY A 5 6.76 32.52 -23.69
C GLY A 5 6.73 31.81 -22.33
N VAL A 6 5.74 32.13 -21.49
CA VAL A 6 5.53 31.48 -20.19
C VAL A 6 5.25 29.98 -20.36
N GLY A 7 4.38 29.60 -21.29
CA GLY A 7 4.10 28.19 -21.59
C GLY A 7 5.33 27.43 -22.09
N SER A 8 6.17 28.07 -22.92
CA SER A 8 7.44 27.48 -23.38
C SER A 8 8.44 27.28 -22.24
N LEU A 9 8.50 28.22 -21.29
CA LEU A 9 9.36 28.13 -20.13
C LEU A 9 8.90 27.01 -19.18
N LEU A 10 7.59 26.94 -18.91
CA LEU A 10 6.97 25.87 -18.15
C LEU A 10 7.26 24.50 -18.77
N LYS A 11 7.08 24.38 -20.10
CA LYS A 11 7.40 23.15 -20.84
C LYS A 11 8.86 22.77 -20.68
N LYS A 12 9.79 23.73 -20.83
CA LYS A 12 11.23 23.48 -20.73
C LYS A 12 11.62 22.98 -19.34
N TYR A 13 11.18 23.64 -18.28
CA TYR A 13 11.53 23.22 -16.91
C TYR A 13 10.85 21.91 -16.51
N THR A 14 9.59 21.70 -16.94
CA THR A 14 8.91 20.42 -16.75
C THR A 14 9.68 19.31 -17.45
N ALA A 15 10.10 19.50 -18.70
CA ALA A 15 10.89 18.53 -19.44
C ALA A 15 12.23 18.23 -18.76
N LEU A 16 12.95 19.25 -18.28
CA LEU A 16 14.22 19.05 -17.58
C LEU A 16 14.05 18.20 -16.31
N LEU A 17 13.03 18.50 -15.51
CA LEU A 17 12.73 17.68 -14.33
C LEU A 17 12.32 16.26 -14.73
N CYS A 18 11.50 16.13 -15.78
CA CYS A 18 11.07 14.81 -16.27
C CYS A 18 12.24 13.96 -16.73
N THR A 19 13.19 14.54 -17.47
CA THR A 19 14.41 13.87 -17.91
C THR A 19 15.27 13.45 -16.72
N HIS A 20 15.51 14.36 -15.77
CA HIS A 20 16.28 14.05 -14.56
C HIS A 20 15.69 12.86 -13.78
N ILE A 21 14.39 12.90 -13.53
CA ILE A 21 13.68 11.81 -12.84
C ILE A 21 13.74 10.52 -13.66
N GLY A 22 13.55 10.60 -14.98
CA GLY A 22 13.63 9.46 -15.90
C GLY A 22 15.01 8.80 -15.94
N ASP A 23 16.09 9.56 -15.70
CA ASP A 23 17.45 9.02 -15.64
C ASP A 23 17.78 8.42 -14.27
N ILE A 24 17.32 9.05 -13.18
CA ILE A 24 17.67 8.68 -11.81
C ILE A 24 16.80 7.56 -11.25
N LEU A 25 15.47 7.63 -11.41
CA LEU A 25 14.55 6.68 -10.76
C LEU A 25 14.71 5.22 -11.22
N PRO A 26 14.99 4.89 -12.50
CA PRO A 26 15.24 3.50 -12.89
C PRO A 26 16.43 2.88 -12.13
N VAL A 27 17.51 3.64 -11.97
CA VAL A 27 18.71 3.20 -11.26
C VAL A 27 18.41 3.07 -9.77
N ALA A 28 17.74 4.07 -9.19
CA ALA A 28 17.27 4.03 -7.82
C ALA A 28 16.39 2.79 -7.55
N THR A 29 15.44 2.50 -8.45
CA THR A 29 14.55 1.33 -8.38
C THR A 29 15.34 0.02 -8.41
N SER A 30 16.32 -0.09 -9.32
CA SER A 30 17.17 -1.28 -9.40
C SER A 30 17.93 -1.54 -8.10
N ILE A 31 18.55 -0.53 -7.51
CA ILE A 31 19.28 -0.66 -6.24
C ILE A 31 18.31 -0.97 -5.10
N ALA A 32 17.22 -0.22 -5.02
CA ALA A 32 16.21 -0.34 -3.97
C ALA A 32 15.56 -1.73 -3.93
N SER A 33 15.38 -2.38 -5.08
CA SER A 33 14.82 -3.73 -5.18
C SER A 33 15.67 -4.82 -4.51
N THR A 34 16.94 -4.53 -4.17
CA THR A 34 17.85 -5.51 -3.58
C THR A 34 17.45 -5.88 -2.15
N SER A 35 17.07 -4.90 -1.33
CA SER A 35 16.51 -5.12 0.01
C SER A 35 15.91 -3.85 0.61
N HIS A 36 15.11 -3.99 1.67
CA HIS A 36 14.52 -2.84 2.37
C HIS A 36 15.56 -1.84 2.89
N ARG A 37 16.78 -2.31 3.24
CA ARG A 37 17.89 -1.42 3.64
C ARG A 37 18.36 -0.56 2.47
N HIS A 38 18.49 -1.14 1.28
CA HIS A 38 18.87 -0.40 0.08
C HIS A 38 17.78 0.58 -0.32
N PHE A 39 16.51 0.17 -0.24
CA PHE A 39 15.39 1.08 -0.42
C PHE A 39 15.50 2.29 0.52
N ALA A 40 15.72 2.08 1.82
CA ALA A 40 15.82 3.18 2.78
C ALA A 40 16.95 4.18 2.47
N GLU A 41 18.14 3.69 2.11
CA GLU A 41 19.26 4.57 1.75
C GLU A 41 19.02 5.32 0.44
N VAL A 42 18.52 4.63 -0.59
CA VAL A 42 18.21 5.24 -1.89
C VAL A 42 17.09 6.27 -1.74
N SER A 43 16.03 5.96 -1.00
CA SER A 43 14.94 6.90 -0.73
C SER A 43 15.44 8.16 -0.04
N ARG A 44 16.35 8.05 0.94
CA ARG A 44 16.98 9.22 1.56
C ARG A 44 17.77 10.08 0.58
N VAL A 45 18.44 9.46 -0.39
CA VAL A 45 19.18 10.19 -1.44
C VAL A 45 18.21 10.87 -2.41
N VAL A 46 17.16 10.17 -2.85
CA VAL A 46 16.14 10.72 -3.77
C VAL A 46 15.36 11.86 -3.11
N ASP A 47 15.05 11.72 -1.83
CA ASP A 47 14.36 12.74 -1.02
C ASP A 47 15.17 14.04 -0.90
N GLY A 48 16.51 13.93 -0.81
CA GLY A 48 17.41 15.08 -0.76
C GLY A 48 17.82 15.66 -2.13
N ASP A 49 17.41 15.01 -3.23
CA ASP A 49 17.73 15.42 -4.60
C ASP A 49 16.59 16.27 -5.21
N LEU A 50 16.82 16.78 -6.42
CA LEU A 50 15.85 17.52 -7.23
C LEU A 50 14.50 16.81 -7.32
N THR A 51 14.48 15.48 -7.36
CA THR A 51 13.24 14.67 -7.39
C THR A 51 12.42 14.87 -6.13
N GLY A 52 13.00 14.71 -4.94
CA GLY A 52 12.30 14.88 -3.66
C GLY A 52 11.91 16.31 -3.34
N ILE A 53 12.67 17.29 -3.84
CA ILE A 53 12.44 18.72 -3.55
C ILE A 53 11.50 19.37 -4.56
N LEU A 54 11.83 19.32 -5.86
CA LEU A 54 11.10 20.11 -6.86
C LEU A 54 9.84 19.42 -7.39
N LEU A 55 9.75 18.09 -7.39
CA LEU A 55 8.57 17.42 -7.90
C LEU A 55 7.31 17.76 -7.08
N PRO A 56 7.32 17.71 -5.73
CA PRO A 56 6.15 18.12 -4.95
C PRO A 56 5.78 19.60 -5.17
N GLU A 57 6.77 20.49 -5.22
CA GLU A 57 6.56 21.92 -5.48
C GLU A 57 5.94 22.16 -6.87
N LEU A 58 6.41 21.43 -7.89
CA LEU A 58 5.87 21.50 -9.24
C LEU A 58 4.43 21.02 -9.27
N VAL A 59 4.10 19.91 -8.60
CA VAL A 59 2.73 19.37 -8.54
C VAL A 59 1.78 20.40 -7.92
N VAL A 60 2.15 21.01 -6.79
CA VAL A 60 1.35 22.08 -6.16
C VAL A 60 1.19 23.26 -7.11
N SER A 61 2.29 23.69 -7.75
CA SER A 61 2.27 24.81 -8.70
C SER A 61 1.36 24.54 -9.91
N ILE A 62 1.35 23.30 -10.42
CA ILE A 62 0.47 22.87 -11.51
C ILE A 62 -0.99 22.86 -11.06
N VAL A 63 -1.31 22.33 -9.88
CA VAL A 63 -2.69 22.34 -9.36
C VAL A 63 -3.21 23.78 -9.22
N LEU A 64 -2.37 24.70 -8.72
CA LEU A 64 -2.69 26.12 -8.65
C LEU A 64 -2.84 26.75 -10.03
N LEU A 65 -1.99 26.39 -10.99
CA LEU A 65 -2.08 26.86 -12.37
C LEU A 65 -3.38 26.38 -13.03
N LEU A 66 -3.73 25.10 -12.88
CA LEU A 66 -4.98 24.54 -13.41
C LEU A 66 -6.21 25.23 -12.84
N SER A 67 -6.15 25.68 -11.57
CA SER A 67 -7.22 26.44 -10.92
C SER A 67 -7.38 27.87 -11.48
N LYS A 68 -6.33 28.44 -12.08
CA LYS A 68 -6.33 29.81 -12.64
C LYS A 68 -6.49 29.84 -14.16
N ASN A 69 -5.84 28.93 -14.87
CA ASN A 69 -5.85 28.81 -16.32
C ASN A 69 -5.50 27.37 -16.72
N ALA A 70 -6.53 26.54 -16.87
CA ALA A 70 -6.37 25.15 -17.28
C ALA A 70 -5.83 24.97 -18.72
N GLY A 71 -6.06 25.95 -19.61
CA GLY A 71 -5.64 25.87 -21.01
C GLY A 71 -4.12 25.93 -21.19
N LEU A 72 -3.40 26.65 -20.33
CA LEU A 72 -1.96 26.87 -20.46
C LEU A 72 -1.15 25.56 -20.39
N MET A 73 -1.57 24.61 -19.56
CA MET A 73 -0.92 23.29 -19.46
C MET A 73 -1.05 22.47 -20.75
N GLN A 74 -2.19 22.60 -21.41
CA GLN A 74 -2.51 21.90 -22.65
C GLN A 74 -1.76 22.53 -23.83
N GLU A 75 -1.74 23.86 -23.90
CA GLU A 75 -0.98 24.63 -24.90
C GLU A 75 0.54 24.43 -24.76
N ALA A 76 1.05 24.37 -23.53
CA ALA A 76 2.46 24.09 -23.28
C ALA A 76 2.86 22.65 -23.64
N GLY A 77 1.89 21.73 -23.75
CA GLY A 77 2.16 20.31 -23.98
C GLY A 77 2.96 19.66 -22.83
N ALA A 78 2.73 20.11 -21.59
CA ALA A 78 3.41 19.61 -20.41
C ALA A 78 2.78 18.31 -19.86
N ILE A 79 1.51 18.05 -20.18
CA ILE A 79 0.75 16.89 -19.70
C ILE A 79 1.40 15.55 -20.09
N PRO A 80 1.81 15.29 -21.36
CA PRO A 80 2.42 14.01 -21.72
C PRO A 80 3.78 13.78 -21.03
N LEU A 81 4.53 14.84 -20.74
CA LEU A 81 5.81 14.75 -20.03
C LEU A 81 5.59 14.24 -18.60
N LEU A 82 4.63 14.84 -17.89
CA LEU A 82 4.27 14.45 -16.54
C LEU A 82 3.68 13.04 -16.49
N ALA A 83 2.87 12.66 -17.48
CA ALA A 83 2.34 11.32 -17.58
C ALA A 83 3.46 10.27 -17.69
N GLY A 84 4.54 10.56 -18.44
CA GLY A 84 5.70 9.68 -18.54
C GLY A 84 6.48 9.49 -17.23
N LEU A 85 6.35 10.42 -16.27
CA LEU A 85 6.95 10.26 -14.95
C LEU A 85 6.22 9.27 -14.06
N LEU A 86 4.90 9.13 -14.26
CA LEU A 86 4.07 8.33 -13.36
C LEU A 86 4.54 6.87 -13.30
N GLU A 87 4.96 6.29 -14.42
CA GLU A 87 5.49 4.92 -14.45
C GLU A 87 6.77 4.77 -13.60
N HIS A 88 7.68 5.75 -13.67
CA HIS A 88 8.94 5.71 -12.94
C HIS A 88 8.71 5.84 -11.43
N LEU A 89 7.84 6.78 -11.04
CA LEU A 89 7.44 6.99 -9.65
C LEU A 89 6.70 5.78 -9.09
N ASP A 90 5.77 5.23 -9.87
CA ASP A 90 4.98 4.07 -9.47
C ASP A 90 5.86 2.84 -9.22
N ARG A 91 6.79 2.54 -10.13
CA ARG A 91 7.73 1.41 -9.97
C ARG A 91 8.62 1.56 -8.74
N PHE A 92 9.09 2.76 -8.44
CA PHE A 92 9.89 3.01 -7.25
C PHE A 92 9.04 2.88 -5.98
N ASN A 93 7.86 3.50 -5.95
CA ASN A 93 6.93 3.45 -4.82
C ASN A 93 6.43 2.04 -4.51
N HIS A 94 6.33 1.17 -5.51
CA HIS A 94 5.98 -0.25 -5.32
C HIS A 94 6.96 -1.02 -4.43
N LEU A 95 8.20 -0.52 -4.29
CA LEU A 95 9.23 -1.12 -3.44
C LEU A 95 9.18 -0.62 -1.99
N ALA A 96 8.27 0.32 -1.67
CA ALA A 96 8.17 0.91 -0.35
C ALA A 96 7.81 -0.16 0.71
N PRO A 97 8.57 -0.25 1.81
CA PRO A 97 8.27 -1.18 2.88
C PRO A 97 6.95 -0.78 3.54
N GLY A 98 6.05 -1.75 3.70
CA GLY A 98 4.73 -1.50 4.28
C GLY A 98 3.64 -1.14 3.28
N LYS A 99 3.93 -1.11 1.96
CA LYS A 99 2.93 -0.87 0.93
C LYS A 99 1.64 -1.69 1.12
N GLU A 100 1.75 -3.00 1.33
CA GLU A 100 0.57 -3.86 1.52
C GLU A 100 -0.23 -3.50 2.78
N ARG A 101 0.44 -3.00 3.84
CA ARG A 101 -0.25 -2.54 5.03
C ARG A 101 -1.03 -1.27 4.71
N ASP A 102 -0.40 -0.30 4.07
CA ASP A 102 -1.02 0.98 3.75
C ASP A 102 -2.20 0.78 2.74
N ASP A 103 -2.03 -0.07 1.72
CA ASP A 103 -3.11 -0.47 0.79
C ASP A 103 -4.27 -1.16 1.53
N ASN A 104 -3.97 -2.03 2.50
CA ASN A 104 -5.00 -2.68 3.32
C ASN A 104 -5.70 -1.69 4.26
N GLU A 105 -5.02 -0.66 4.75
CA GLU A 105 -5.60 0.41 5.56
C GLU A 105 -6.55 1.29 4.74
N ASP A 106 -6.19 1.62 3.50
CA ASP A 106 -7.06 2.37 2.57
C ASP A 106 -8.32 1.59 2.18
N LEU A 107 -8.19 0.26 2.03
CA LEU A 107 -9.32 -0.63 1.77
C LEU A 107 -10.13 -0.96 3.04
N ALA A 108 -9.56 -0.73 4.23
CA ALA A 108 -10.22 -1.05 5.48
C ALA A 108 -11.40 -0.10 5.74
N TRP A 109 -12.57 -0.68 5.97
CA TRP A 109 -13.69 0.10 6.47
C TRP A 109 -13.43 0.55 7.92
N PRO A 110 -13.66 1.85 8.24
CA PRO A 110 -13.47 2.36 9.59
C PRO A 110 -14.25 1.54 10.62
N GLY A 111 -13.56 0.99 11.61
CA GLY A 111 -14.15 0.25 12.72
C GLY A 111 -14.46 -1.23 12.49
N ILE A 112 -14.21 -1.79 11.29
CA ILE A 112 -14.48 -3.22 11.01
C ILE A 112 -13.20 -3.98 10.65
N MET A 113 -12.28 -3.41 9.87
CA MET A 113 -11.13 -4.17 9.32
C MET A 113 -9.78 -3.92 10.02
N GLY A 114 -9.59 -2.78 10.69
CA GLY A 114 -8.29 -2.38 11.25
C GLY A 114 -7.71 -3.31 12.32
N SER A 115 -8.52 -4.17 12.95
CA SER A 115 -8.05 -5.12 13.97
C SER A 115 -7.78 -6.54 13.45
N PHE A 116 -8.29 -6.92 12.27
CA PHE A 116 -8.12 -8.28 11.75
C PHE A 116 -6.82 -8.45 10.97
N PHE A 117 -6.38 -7.41 10.26
CA PHE A 117 -5.20 -7.49 9.38
C PHE A 117 -3.89 -7.10 10.07
N THR A 118 -3.94 -6.40 11.19
CA THR A 118 -2.74 -5.89 11.88
C THR A 118 -2.03 -6.94 12.75
N GLY A 119 -2.61 -8.13 12.93
CA GLY A 119 -2.09 -9.16 13.85
C GLY A 119 -1.79 -10.55 13.26
N GLN A 120 -2.16 -10.86 12.01
CA GLN A 120 -2.01 -12.21 11.48
C GLN A 120 -1.19 -12.25 10.19
N SER A 121 0.13 -12.13 10.35
CA SER A 121 1.02 -12.99 9.55
C SER A 121 0.88 -14.42 10.08
N SER A 122 -0.28 -15.04 9.85
CA SER A 122 -0.49 -16.45 10.14
C SER A 122 -0.33 -17.19 8.84
N ARG A 123 0.87 -17.74 8.64
CA ARG A 123 1.06 -18.95 7.85
C ARG A 123 0.08 -19.98 8.42
N ASN A 124 -1.07 -20.13 7.77
CA ASN A 124 -1.86 -21.35 7.62
C ASN A 124 -3.22 -20.98 7.01
N ASN A 125 -3.27 -21.12 5.69
CA ASN A 125 -4.47 -21.14 4.88
C ASN A 125 -5.23 -22.48 5.08
N GLU A 126 -5.57 -22.81 6.32
CA GLU A 126 -6.67 -23.73 6.58
C GLU A 126 -7.87 -22.84 6.88
N GLU A 127 -8.87 -22.89 6.00
CA GLU A 127 -10.10 -22.11 5.98
C GLU A 127 -10.63 -21.85 7.40
N VAL A 128 -10.26 -20.70 7.98
CA VAL A 128 -10.67 -20.32 9.34
C VAL A 128 -12.17 -20.06 9.26
N THR A 129 -12.95 -21.04 9.69
CA THR A 129 -14.41 -20.92 9.73
C THR A 129 -14.75 -19.89 10.81
N LEU A 130 -15.26 -18.73 10.39
CA LEU A 130 -15.70 -17.68 11.30
C LEU A 130 -16.98 -18.15 12.02
N ILE A 131 -16.85 -18.57 13.27
CA ILE A 131 -17.98 -19.00 14.11
C ILE A 131 -18.49 -17.80 14.91
N ARG A 132 -19.76 -17.41 14.71
CA ARG A 132 -20.36 -16.33 15.50
C ARG A 132 -20.78 -16.86 16.87
N LYS A 133 -20.92 -15.95 17.84
CA LYS A 133 -21.43 -16.28 19.17
C LYS A 133 -22.78 -17.01 19.12
N ALA A 134 -23.68 -16.60 18.22
CA ALA A 134 -24.98 -17.25 18.04
C ALA A 134 -24.85 -18.70 17.53
N ASP A 135 -23.89 -18.97 16.65
CA ASP A 135 -23.65 -20.31 16.12
C ASP A 135 -23.14 -21.25 17.23
N LEU A 136 -22.20 -20.76 18.06
CA LEU A 136 -21.70 -21.49 19.23
C LEU A 136 -22.80 -21.77 20.27
N GLU A 137 -23.63 -20.78 20.56
CA GLU A 137 -24.76 -20.94 21.49
C GLU A 137 -25.82 -21.92 20.97
N ASN A 138 -26.13 -21.88 19.68
CA ASN A 138 -27.09 -22.79 19.06
C ASN A 138 -26.54 -24.22 19.05
N HIS A 139 -25.28 -24.40 18.67
CA HIS A 139 -24.64 -25.72 18.69
C HIS A 139 -24.64 -26.34 20.09
N ASN A 140 -24.37 -25.55 21.13
CA ASN A 140 -24.44 -26.01 22.53
C ASN A 140 -25.87 -26.33 22.98
N LYS A 141 -26.88 -25.60 22.48
CA LYS A 141 -28.30 -25.91 22.73
C LYS A 141 -28.77 -27.18 22.03
N ASP A 142 -28.24 -27.45 20.83
CA ASP A 142 -28.54 -28.65 20.03
C ASP A 142 -27.80 -29.90 20.54
N GLY A 143 -27.15 -29.80 21.70
CA GLY A 143 -26.49 -30.90 22.38
C GLY A 143 -25.02 -31.09 22.01
N GLY A 144 -24.40 -30.15 21.30
CA GLY A 144 -22.94 -30.07 21.18
C GLY A 144 -22.25 -29.53 22.43
N PHE A 145 -20.91 -29.48 22.44
CA PHE A 145 -20.18 -28.77 23.50
C PHE A 145 -18.92 -28.08 22.94
N TRP A 146 -19.13 -26.86 22.48
CA TRP A 146 -18.10 -25.96 22.00
C TRP A 146 -17.72 -24.94 23.07
N THR A 147 -16.41 -24.70 23.22
CA THR A 147 -15.86 -23.68 24.10
C THR A 147 -14.86 -22.80 23.37
N VAL A 148 -14.64 -21.58 23.90
CA VAL A 148 -13.68 -20.63 23.34
C VAL A 148 -12.44 -20.58 24.22
N ILE A 149 -11.27 -20.87 23.65
CA ILE A 149 -9.97 -20.73 24.32
C ILE A 149 -9.08 -19.90 23.38
N ASP A 150 -8.55 -18.79 23.88
CA ASP A 150 -7.66 -17.89 23.13
C ASP A 150 -8.22 -17.47 21.75
N GLY A 151 -9.52 -17.13 21.71
CA GLY A 151 -10.19 -16.70 20.49
C GLY A 151 -10.50 -17.81 19.48
N LYS A 152 -10.19 -19.07 19.78
CA LYS A 152 -10.50 -20.24 18.94
C LYS A 152 -11.61 -21.09 19.57
N VAL A 153 -12.47 -21.65 18.73
CA VAL A 153 -13.55 -22.54 19.14
C VAL A 153 -13.07 -23.99 19.11
N TYR A 154 -13.29 -24.72 20.20
CA TYR A 154 -12.91 -26.12 20.35
C TYR A 154 -14.14 -26.97 20.63
N ASP A 155 -14.28 -28.09 19.92
CA ASP A 155 -15.27 -29.12 20.24
C ASP A 155 -14.70 -30.07 21.31
N ILE A 156 -15.22 -29.92 22.52
CA ILE A 156 -14.76 -30.68 23.68
C ILE A 156 -15.36 -32.09 23.69
N LYS A 157 -16.53 -32.29 23.07
CA LYS A 157 -17.13 -33.64 22.98
C LYS A 157 -16.32 -34.51 22.04
N ASP A 158 -15.92 -33.98 20.88
CA ASP A 158 -15.06 -34.70 19.95
C ASP A 158 -13.70 -35.05 20.59
N PHE A 159 -13.14 -34.11 21.37
CA PHE A 159 -11.91 -34.32 22.15
C PHE A 159 -12.02 -35.46 23.19
N GLN A 160 -13.17 -35.59 23.87
CA GLN A 160 -13.41 -36.68 24.83
C GLN A 160 -13.49 -38.05 24.14
N THR A 161 -14.16 -38.15 22.98
CA THR A 161 -14.20 -39.39 22.17
C THR A 161 -12.82 -39.82 21.67
N GLN A 162 -11.96 -38.87 21.30
CA GLN A 162 -10.59 -39.14 20.89
C GLN A 162 -9.70 -39.54 22.08
N SER A 163 -9.88 -38.91 23.25
CA SER A 163 -9.13 -39.24 24.47
C SER A 163 -9.45 -40.63 25.05
N LEU A 164 -10.70 -41.10 24.91
CA LEU A 164 -11.13 -42.42 25.39
C LEU A 164 -10.62 -43.60 24.54
N THR A 165 -10.07 -43.34 23.35
CA THR A 165 -9.62 -44.38 22.40
C THR A 165 -8.10 -44.49 22.27
N GLY A 166 -7.32 -43.69 22.99
CA GLY A 166 -5.86 -43.77 22.94
C GLY A 166 -5.21 -43.18 24.18
N SER A 167 -4.46 -44.03 24.88
CA SER A 167 -3.53 -43.65 25.94
C SER A 167 -2.75 -42.37 25.59
N SER A 168 -3.03 -41.25 26.25
CA SER A 168 -2.11 -40.12 26.25
C SER A 168 -2.25 -39.23 27.48
N ILE A 169 -1.09 -38.95 28.04
CA ILE A 169 -0.80 -38.22 29.27
C ILE A 169 -0.91 -36.71 28.97
N LEU A 170 -1.33 -35.96 30.00
CA LEU A 170 -1.03 -34.53 30.19
C LEU A 170 0.43 -34.17 29.89
#